data_AF-A0A7Y3EKB6-F1
#
_entry.id   AF-A0A7Y3EKB6-F1
#
_cell.length_a   1.000
_cell.length_b   1.000
_cell.length_c   1.000
_cell.angle_alpha   90.00
_cell.angle_beta   90.00
_cell.angle_gamma   90.00
#
_symmetry.space_group_name_H-M   'P 1'
#
loop_
_entity.id
_entity.type
_entity.pdbx_description
1 polymer ?
#
loop_
_entity_poly.entity_id
_entity_poly.type
_entity_poly.pdbx_seq_one_letter_code
_entity_poly.pdbx_strand_id
1 'polypeptide(L)'
;MSTKLVIITVGVLLTLISILGSKKRNSGKSLINTKIGIPMGIIGVLMMIFGSYSSGLVNYNSQIEQVSIGKKLKITGPVNSVKVVSPIDKDSVDCRILTMGVYPESHKKDIWVMIRPTDDRYYPQSDHTNTSYKRDGEWQVVTRFGGEKGEVYDLIIYEADSIASSFFSLTIEKWKEAEDYPGLKLEEIPSGAKEVERLKVYSRKNCRGVF
;
A
#
# COMPACT_ATOMS: atom_id res chain seq x y z
N MET A 1 -18.68 3.27 18.40
CA MET A 1 -18.79 2.06 17.53
C MET A 1 -18.66 2.50 16.09
N SER A 2 -17.84 1.81 15.28
CA SER A 2 -17.77 2.08 13.85
C SER A 2 -19.16 1.90 13.22
N THR A 3 -19.60 2.83 12.37
CA THR A 3 -20.87 2.76 11.61
C THR A 3 -21.01 1.41 10.87
N LYS A 4 -19.87 0.80 10.51
CA LYS A 4 -19.76 -0.57 9.95
C LYS A 4 -20.32 -1.65 10.88
N LEU A 5 -19.83 -1.66 12.12
CA LEU A 5 -20.28 -2.61 13.14
C LEU A 5 -21.76 -2.41 13.45
N VAL A 6 -22.25 -1.16 13.41
CA VAL A 6 -23.67 -0.86 13.61
C VAL A 6 -24.52 -1.45 12.47
N ILE A 7 -24.17 -1.23 11.20
CA ILE A 7 -24.91 -1.75 10.04
C ILE A 7 -24.94 -3.29 10.03
N ILE A 8 -23.80 -3.94 10.29
CA ILE A 8 -23.71 -5.40 10.33
C ILE A 8 -24.52 -5.95 11.51
N THR A 9 -24.39 -5.35 12.70
CA THR A 9 -25.13 -5.79 13.90
C THR A 9 -26.64 -5.67 13.70
N VAL A 10 -27.11 -4.58 13.10
CA VAL A 10 -28.53 -4.39 12.77
C VAL A 10 -28.99 -5.42 11.72
N GLY A 11 -28.17 -5.71 10.71
CA GLY A 11 -28.48 -6.74 9.69
C GLY A 11 -28.61 -8.16 10.29
N VAL A 12 -27.70 -8.52 11.20
CA VAL A 12 -27.76 -9.79 11.96
C VAL A 12 -29.01 -9.84 12.84
N LEU A 13 -29.35 -8.74 13.52
CA LEU A 13 -30.54 -8.68 14.37
C LEU A 13 -31.83 -8.89 13.56
N LEU A 14 -31.96 -8.21 12.41
CA LEU A 14 -33.14 -8.30 11.53
C LEU A 14 -33.31 -9.72 10.96
N THR A 15 -32.22 -10.38 10.58
CA THR A 15 -32.26 -11.76 10.09
C THR A 15 -32.63 -12.74 11.19
N LEU A 16 -32.09 -12.59 12.41
CA LEU A 16 -32.47 -13.40 13.57
C LEU A 16 -33.95 -13.23 13.94
N ILE A 17 -34.45 -11.99 13.96
CA ILE A 17 -35.87 -11.70 14.22
C ILE A 17 -36.76 -12.33 13.15
N SER A 18 -36.36 -12.30 11.88
CA SER A 18 -37.10 -12.94 10.78
C SER A 18 -37.18 -14.46 10.96
N ILE A 19 -36.05 -15.11 11.26
CA ILE A 19 -35.98 -16.57 11.46
C ILE A 19 -36.78 -16.99 12.70
N LEU A 20 -36.52 -16.38 13.85
CA LEU A 20 -37.20 -16.70 15.11
C LEU A 20 -38.69 -16.34 15.06
N GLY A 21 -39.04 -15.24 14.39
CA GLY A 21 -40.40 -14.78 14.21
C GLY A 21 -41.24 -15.66 13.29
N SER A 22 -40.61 -16.35 12.34
CA SER A 22 -41.24 -17.31 11.43
C SER A 22 -41.52 -18.69 12.08
N LYS A 23 -40.94 -18.96 13.25
CA LYS A 23 -41.14 -20.21 13.98
C LYS A 23 -42.59 -20.30 14.47
N LYS A 24 -43.31 -21.30 13.97
CA LYS A 24 -44.70 -21.57 14.34
C LYS A 24 -44.77 -21.95 15.83
N ARG A 25 -45.62 -21.28 16.61
CA ARG A 25 -45.92 -21.67 18.00
C ARG A 25 -46.88 -22.88 17.99
N ASN A 26 -47.00 -23.59 19.13
CA ASN A 26 -47.95 -24.70 19.32
C ASN A 26 -49.41 -24.35 18.96
N SER A 27 -49.77 -23.06 18.91
CA SER A 27 -51.07 -22.55 18.48
C SER A 27 -51.22 -22.39 16.95
N GLY A 28 -50.23 -22.80 16.15
CA GLY A 28 -50.25 -22.71 14.69
C GLY A 28 -50.04 -21.31 14.12
N LYS A 29 -50.00 -20.27 14.96
CA LYS A 29 -49.72 -18.88 14.55
C LYS A 29 -48.22 -18.59 14.63
N SER A 30 -47.70 -17.99 13.57
CA SER A 30 -46.37 -17.40 13.49
C SER A 30 -46.27 -16.20 14.46
N LEU A 31 -45.11 -15.96 15.07
CA LEU A 31 -44.91 -14.86 16.01
C LEU A 31 -44.88 -13.50 15.28
N ILE A 32 -44.47 -13.50 14.02
CA ILE A 32 -44.45 -12.34 13.13
C ILE A 32 -45.25 -12.67 11.87
N ASN A 33 -46.00 -11.70 11.35
CA ASN A 33 -46.69 -11.85 10.07
C ASN A 33 -45.66 -12.10 8.96
N THR A 34 -45.85 -13.16 8.18
CA THR A 34 -44.97 -13.54 7.07
C THR A 34 -44.76 -12.39 6.08
N LYS A 35 -45.77 -11.52 5.89
CA LYS A 35 -45.67 -10.32 5.05
C LYS A 35 -44.66 -9.27 5.55
N ILE A 36 -44.27 -9.32 6.82
CA ILE A 36 -43.30 -8.40 7.45
C ILE A 36 -41.97 -9.13 7.70
N GLY A 37 -42.04 -10.40 8.13
CA GLY A 37 -40.85 -11.20 8.43
C GLY A 37 -39.96 -11.44 7.21
N ILE A 38 -40.53 -11.72 6.04
CA ILE A 38 -39.77 -11.96 4.81
C ILE A 38 -39.00 -10.69 4.37
N PRO A 39 -39.64 -9.51 4.22
CA PRO A 39 -38.92 -8.28 3.90
C PRO A 39 -37.82 -7.93 4.91
N MET A 40 -38.07 -8.10 6.22
CA MET A 40 -37.05 -7.87 7.25
C MET A 40 -35.82 -8.77 7.09
N GLY A 41 -36.03 -10.05 6.74
CA GLY A 41 -34.93 -10.99 6.48
C GLY A 41 -34.11 -10.56 5.26
N ILE A 42 -34.79 -10.18 4.16
CA ILE A 42 -34.14 -9.72 2.93
C ILE A 42 -33.32 -8.44 3.20
N ILE A 43 -33.91 -7.47 3.89
CA ILE A 43 -33.22 -6.22 4.25
C ILE A 43 -32.01 -6.51 5.15
N GLY A 44 -32.14 -7.40 6.13
CA GLY A 44 -31.03 -7.77 7.01
C GLY A 44 -29.86 -8.41 6.24
N VAL A 45 -30.14 -9.29 5.27
CA VAL A 45 -29.12 -9.89 4.40
C VAL A 45 -28.47 -8.83 3.51
N LEU A 46 -29.26 -7.95 2.88
CA LEU A 46 -28.74 -6.86 2.04
C LEU A 46 -27.86 -5.89 2.84
N MET A 47 -28.21 -5.60 4.10
CA MET A 47 -27.40 -4.77 4.99
C MET A 47 -26.07 -5.43 5.36
N MET A 48 -26.06 -6.75 5.59
CA MET A 48 -24.81 -7.50 5.82
C MET A 48 -23.93 -7.49 4.56
N ILE A 49 -24.50 -7.75 3.38
CA ILE A 49 -23.78 -7.65 2.10
C ILE A 49 -23.24 -6.23 1.91
N PHE A 50 -24.06 -5.20 2.07
CA PHE A 50 -23.62 -3.81 1.91
C PHE A 50 -22.52 -3.42 2.91
N GLY A 51 -22.67 -3.78 4.19
CA GLY A 51 -21.65 -3.56 5.22
C GLY A 51 -20.32 -4.26 4.90
N SER A 52 -20.39 -5.47 4.33
CA SER A 52 -19.21 -6.22 3.89
C SER A 52 -18.58 -5.67 2.60
N TYR A 53 -19.37 -5.33 1.57
CA TYR A 53 -18.86 -4.88 0.26
C TYR A 53 -18.44 -3.40 0.24
N SER A 54 -19.14 -2.53 0.97
CA SER A 54 -18.76 -1.10 1.06
C SER A 54 -17.40 -0.91 1.74
N SER A 55 -16.90 -1.91 2.46
CA SER A 55 -15.62 -1.88 3.16
C SER A 55 -14.40 -1.84 2.24
N GLY A 56 -14.52 -2.31 0.98
CA GLY A 56 -13.42 -2.33 0.01
C GLY A 56 -13.62 -1.43 -1.22
N LEU A 57 -14.86 -1.12 -1.60
CA LEU A 57 -15.16 -0.46 -2.88
C LEU A 57 -15.36 1.06 -2.79
N VAL A 58 -15.80 1.60 -1.64
CA VAL A 58 -16.13 3.05 -1.53
C VAL A 58 -14.88 3.91 -1.30
N ASN A 59 -13.72 3.30 -0.98
CA ASN A 59 -12.45 3.99 -0.90
C ASN A 59 -11.66 4.02 -2.23
N TYR A 60 -12.23 3.54 -3.33
CA TYR A 60 -11.69 3.85 -4.66
C TYR A 60 -12.11 5.26 -5.08
N ASN A 61 -11.69 6.27 -4.32
CA ASN A 61 -11.42 7.57 -4.92
C ASN A 61 -10.08 7.46 -5.65
N SER A 62 -10.00 6.58 -6.64
CA SER A 62 -8.85 6.53 -7.54
C SER A 62 -8.97 7.72 -8.48
N GLN A 63 -8.68 8.91 -7.96
CA GLN A 63 -7.97 9.86 -8.81
C GLN A 63 -6.79 9.07 -9.38
N ILE A 64 -6.76 8.89 -10.70
CA ILE A 64 -5.64 8.23 -11.37
C ILE A 64 -4.39 8.93 -10.85
N GLU A 65 -3.59 8.20 -10.08
CA GLU A 65 -2.46 8.80 -9.38
C GLU A 65 -1.47 9.32 -10.41
N GLN A 66 -1.40 10.64 -10.57
CA GLN A 66 -0.46 11.26 -11.50
C GLN A 66 0.92 11.28 -10.85
N VAL A 67 1.74 10.30 -11.21
CA VAL A 67 3.14 10.22 -10.80
C VAL A 67 4.01 10.94 -11.82
N SER A 68 4.91 11.79 -11.33
CA SER A 68 5.92 12.46 -12.16
C SER A 68 7.03 11.48 -12.52
N ILE A 69 7.64 11.65 -13.70
CA ILE A 69 8.80 10.88 -14.13
C ILE A 69 10.00 11.83 -14.14
N GLY A 70 11.07 11.48 -13.43
CA GLY A 70 12.32 12.24 -13.40
C GLY A 70 13.07 12.19 -14.74
N LYS A 71 14.32 12.67 -14.79
CA LYS A 71 15.12 12.45 -15.99
C LYS A 71 15.45 10.96 -16.12
N LYS A 72 15.54 10.49 -17.36
CA LYS A 72 15.84 9.10 -17.68
C LYS A 72 17.23 8.97 -18.28
N LEU A 73 18.04 8.05 -17.75
CA LEU A 73 19.26 7.58 -18.41
C LEU A 73 18.88 6.75 -19.64
N LYS A 74 19.63 6.94 -20.73
CA LYS A 74 19.58 6.03 -21.87
C LYS A 74 20.48 4.84 -21.57
N ILE A 75 19.90 3.65 -21.45
CA ILE A 75 20.65 2.40 -21.36
C ILE A 75 21.08 1.98 -22.77
N THR A 76 22.38 1.74 -22.94
CA THR A 76 22.93 1.20 -24.19
C THR A 76 23.72 -0.07 -23.85
N GLY A 77 23.43 -1.17 -24.54
CA GLY A 77 24.06 -2.47 -24.30
C GLY A 77 23.39 -3.34 -23.23
N PRO A 78 23.99 -4.49 -22.90
CA PRO A 78 23.41 -5.48 -21.99
C PRO A 78 23.38 -5.00 -20.53
N VAL A 79 22.32 -5.36 -19.82
CA VAL A 79 22.13 -5.05 -18.40
C VAL A 79 22.74 -6.15 -17.53
N ASN A 80 23.85 -5.83 -16.86
CA ASN A 80 24.62 -6.79 -16.06
C ASN A 80 24.41 -6.65 -14.54
N SER A 81 23.72 -5.61 -14.09
CA SER A 81 23.39 -5.38 -12.68
C SER A 81 22.10 -4.61 -12.55
N VAL A 82 21.48 -4.65 -11.36
CA VAL A 82 20.36 -3.77 -11.01
C VAL A 82 20.87 -2.32 -11.03
N LYS A 83 20.12 -1.43 -11.69
CA LYS A 83 20.42 0.02 -11.75
C LYS A 83 19.16 0.86 -11.79
N VAL A 84 19.23 2.09 -11.28
CA VAL A 84 18.22 3.15 -11.48
C VAL A 84 18.41 3.78 -12.86
N VAL A 85 17.30 4.00 -13.57
CA VAL A 85 17.28 4.80 -14.80
C VAL A 85 16.59 6.14 -14.60
N SER A 86 15.68 6.25 -13.62
CA SER A 86 15.03 7.50 -13.24
C SER A 86 14.64 7.46 -11.77
N PRO A 87 14.88 8.51 -10.98
CA PRO A 87 15.59 9.75 -11.34
C PRO A 87 17.10 9.52 -11.53
N ILE A 88 17.84 10.53 -11.99
CA ILE A 88 19.30 10.47 -12.08
C ILE A 88 19.97 11.20 -10.90
N ASP A 89 21.25 10.93 -10.67
CA ASP A 89 21.99 11.62 -9.61
C ASP A 89 21.91 13.15 -9.76
N LYS A 90 21.66 13.81 -8.62
CA LYS A 90 21.41 15.24 -8.45
C LYS A 90 20.14 15.78 -9.10
N ASP A 91 19.21 14.94 -9.53
CA ASP A 91 17.93 15.43 -10.02
C ASP A 91 17.11 16.12 -8.93
N SER A 92 16.34 17.12 -9.37
CA SER A 92 15.29 17.75 -8.56
C SER A 92 13.94 17.13 -8.90
N VAL A 93 13.34 16.44 -7.94
CA VAL A 93 12.17 15.57 -8.10
C VAL A 93 10.93 16.14 -7.42
N ASP A 94 9.75 15.81 -7.92
CA ASP A 94 8.49 16.14 -7.24
C ASP A 94 8.30 15.26 -6.00
N CYS A 95 7.35 15.61 -5.12
CA CYS A 95 7.06 14.86 -3.89
C CYS A 95 6.66 13.41 -4.12
N ARG A 96 6.25 13.09 -5.35
CA ARG A 96 5.83 11.76 -5.75
C ARG A 96 6.31 11.50 -7.17
N ILE A 97 7.19 10.53 -7.35
CA ILE A 97 7.70 10.14 -8.66
C ILE A 97 7.63 8.64 -8.85
N LEU A 98 7.62 8.22 -10.10
CA LEU A 98 7.91 6.84 -10.48
C LEU A 98 9.42 6.66 -10.56
N THR A 99 9.99 5.98 -9.57
CA THR A 99 11.38 5.51 -9.63
C THR A 99 11.41 4.26 -10.49
N MET A 100 12.32 4.23 -11.46
CA MET A 100 12.43 3.19 -12.46
C MET A 100 13.87 2.73 -12.57
N GLY A 101 14.06 1.49 -12.98
CA GLY A 101 15.37 0.95 -13.25
C GLY A 101 15.34 -0.30 -14.12
N VAL A 102 16.51 -0.88 -14.29
CA VAL A 102 16.73 -2.10 -15.07
C VAL A 102 17.41 -3.15 -14.22
N TYR A 103 17.25 -4.43 -14.57
CA TYR A 103 17.91 -5.56 -13.93
C TYR A 103 18.22 -6.68 -14.96
N PRO A 104 19.24 -7.53 -14.71
CA PRO A 104 19.54 -8.66 -15.59
C PRO A 104 18.39 -9.68 -15.58
N GLU A 105 17.99 -10.25 -16.71
CA GLU A 105 16.87 -11.22 -16.76
C GLU A 105 17.03 -12.41 -15.80
N SER A 106 18.26 -12.81 -15.48
CA SER A 106 18.56 -13.87 -14.52
C SER A 106 18.36 -13.47 -13.05
N HIS A 107 18.08 -12.21 -12.74
CA HIS A 107 18.02 -11.68 -11.39
C HIS A 107 16.69 -12.00 -10.69
N LYS A 108 16.78 -12.82 -9.64
CA LYS A 108 15.62 -13.38 -8.92
C LYS A 108 15.28 -12.69 -7.60
N LYS A 109 16.17 -11.87 -7.06
CA LYS A 109 15.92 -11.18 -5.80
C LYS A 109 14.88 -10.08 -5.99
N ASP A 110 14.31 -9.66 -4.86
CA ASP A 110 13.45 -8.49 -4.84
C ASP A 110 14.29 -7.23 -4.89
N ILE A 111 13.73 -6.19 -5.51
CA ILE A 111 14.35 -4.87 -5.61
C ILE A 111 13.55 -3.92 -4.74
N TRP A 112 14.24 -3.27 -3.83
CA TRP A 112 13.67 -2.30 -2.90
C TRP A 112 14.28 -0.94 -3.11
N VAL A 113 13.43 0.08 -3.08
CA VAL A 113 13.86 1.47 -3.00
C VAL A 113 13.72 1.94 -1.56
N MET A 114 14.77 2.55 -1.06
CA MET A 114 14.85 3.11 0.28
C MET A 114 15.17 4.59 0.16
N ILE A 115 14.42 5.43 0.86
CA ILE A 115 14.69 6.86 0.94
C ILE A 115 15.35 7.14 2.30
N ARG A 116 16.43 7.91 2.31
CA ARG A 116 17.03 8.45 3.53
C ARG A 116 17.11 9.98 3.43
N PRO A 117 16.24 10.72 4.14
CA PRO A 117 16.31 12.18 4.27
C PRO A 117 17.41 12.61 5.24
N THR A 118 17.39 13.89 5.61
CA THR A 118 18.36 14.53 6.50
C THR A 118 18.27 14.10 7.97
N ASP A 119 17.24 13.34 8.36
CA ASP A 119 17.06 12.77 9.70
C ASP A 119 17.83 11.45 9.93
N ASP A 120 18.57 10.99 8.91
CA ASP A 120 19.34 9.75 8.90
C ASP A 120 18.55 8.46 9.14
N ARG A 121 17.25 8.50 8.87
CA ARG A 121 16.37 7.32 8.91
C ARG A 121 16.11 6.76 7.53
N TYR A 122 15.79 5.46 7.48
CA TYR A 122 15.58 4.71 6.25
C TYR A 122 14.10 4.35 6.11
N TYR A 123 13.52 4.75 4.97
CA TYR A 123 12.10 4.61 4.67
C TYR A 123 11.88 3.71 3.44
N PRO A 124 11.52 2.42 3.61
CA PRO A 124 11.30 1.53 2.49
C PRO A 124 10.08 1.97 1.70
N GLN A 125 10.20 2.01 0.38
CA GLN A 125 9.16 2.43 -0.54
C GLN A 125 8.53 1.20 -1.21
N SER A 126 7.21 1.16 -1.23
CA SER A 126 6.45 0.15 -1.95
C SER A 126 5.19 0.76 -2.55
N ASP A 127 4.75 0.19 -3.66
CA ASP A 127 3.38 0.35 -4.11
C ASP A 127 2.49 -0.68 -3.39
N HIS A 128 1.23 -0.83 -3.77
CA HIS A 128 0.34 -1.87 -3.21
C HIS A 128 0.91 -3.30 -3.31
N THR A 129 2.03 -3.48 -4.01
CA THR A 129 2.88 -4.66 -4.01
C THR A 129 3.93 -4.57 -2.90
N ASN A 130 4.18 -5.69 -2.22
CA ASN A 130 5.17 -5.78 -1.15
C ASN A 130 6.59 -5.37 -1.56
N THR A 131 6.92 -5.23 -2.85
CA THR A 131 8.24 -4.86 -3.40
C THR A 131 8.08 -4.06 -4.70
N SER A 132 9.18 -3.65 -5.36
CA SER A 132 9.12 -3.01 -6.69
C SER A 132 8.51 -3.95 -7.73
N TYR A 133 7.68 -3.40 -8.63
CA TYR A 133 7.15 -4.16 -9.75
C TYR A 133 8.27 -4.45 -10.76
N LYS A 134 8.43 -5.72 -11.16
CA LYS A 134 9.45 -6.19 -12.11
C LYS A 134 8.79 -6.83 -13.33
N ARG A 135 9.23 -6.44 -14.53
CA ARG A 135 8.78 -7.04 -15.78
C ARG A 135 9.78 -6.78 -16.91
N ASP A 136 10.06 -7.81 -17.71
CA ASP A 136 10.84 -7.68 -18.95
C ASP A 136 12.20 -6.97 -18.77
N GLY A 137 12.90 -7.25 -17.66
CA GLY A 137 14.20 -6.62 -17.33
C GLY A 137 14.11 -5.21 -16.75
N GLU A 138 12.91 -4.67 -16.57
CA GLU A 138 12.65 -3.34 -16.00
C GLU A 138 11.94 -3.42 -14.66
N TRP A 139 12.26 -2.52 -13.75
CA TRP A 139 11.60 -2.41 -12.46
C TRP A 139 11.10 -0.99 -12.20
N GLN A 140 10.03 -0.87 -11.42
CA GLN A 140 9.51 0.43 -11.01
C GLN A 140 8.82 0.38 -9.64
N VAL A 141 8.82 1.53 -8.96
CA VAL A 141 8.06 1.76 -7.73
C VAL A 141 7.78 3.25 -7.56
N VAL A 142 6.61 3.60 -7.03
CA VAL A 142 6.34 4.97 -6.61
C VAL A 142 7.12 5.27 -5.35
N THR A 143 7.90 6.34 -5.41
CA THR A 143 8.65 6.87 -4.28
C THR A 143 8.03 8.18 -3.84
N ARG A 144 7.78 8.29 -2.54
CA ARG A 144 7.16 9.46 -1.91
C ARG A 144 8.20 10.16 -1.05
N PHE A 145 8.45 11.42 -1.35
CA PHE A 145 9.34 12.30 -0.59
C PHE A 145 8.49 13.21 0.28
N GLY A 146 8.71 13.17 1.59
CA GLY A 146 8.23 14.19 2.53
C GLY A 146 9.19 15.38 2.56
N GLY A 147 9.06 16.29 3.53
CA GLY A 147 10.12 17.29 3.81
C GLY A 147 10.01 18.63 3.07
N GLU A 148 11.06 19.43 3.16
CA GLU A 148 11.08 20.83 2.71
C GLU A 148 11.67 20.99 1.30
N LYS A 149 11.42 22.13 0.64
CA LYS A 149 11.98 22.42 -0.68
C LYS A 149 13.51 22.45 -0.65
N GLY A 150 14.15 21.74 -1.58
CA GLY A 150 15.60 21.66 -1.71
C GLY A 150 16.27 20.70 -0.73
N GLU A 151 15.49 19.99 0.09
CA GLU A 151 16.00 18.93 0.95
C GLU A 151 16.66 17.82 0.11
N VAL A 152 17.73 17.26 0.65
CA VAL A 152 18.50 16.20 0.01
C VAL A 152 18.07 14.85 0.56
N TYR A 153 17.95 13.88 -0.34
CA TYR A 153 17.66 12.50 0.00
C TYR A 153 18.69 11.61 -0.67
N ASP A 154 19.15 10.59 0.05
CA ASP A 154 19.71 9.43 -0.60
C ASP A 154 18.56 8.54 -1.08
N LEU A 155 18.54 8.26 -2.39
CA LEU A 155 17.71 7.22 -2.99
C LEU A 155 18.60 5.99 -3.15
N ILE A 156 18.25 4.92 -2.44
CA ILE A 156 19.12 3.77 -2.27
C ILE A 156 18.37 2.54 -2.78
N ILE A 157 19.06 1.73 -3.58
CA ILE A 157 18.52 0.50 -4.14
C ILE A 157 19.12 -0.69 -3.40
N TYR A 158 18.25 -1.56 -2.93
CA TYR A 158 18.59 -2.80 -2.28
C TYR A 158 18.13 -3.99 -3.11
N GLU A 159 18.98 -5.01 -3.22
CA GLU A 159 18.56 -6.36 -3.53
C GLU A 159 18.25 -7.10 -2.23
N ALA A 160 17.03 -7.60 -2.07
CA ALA A 160 16.59 -8.30 -0.86
C ALA A 160 16.30 -9.78 -1.13
N ASP A 161 16.71 -10.64 -0.21
CA ASP A 161 16.15 -11.99 -0.13
C ASP A 161 14.72 -11.97 0.45
N SER A 162 14.08 -13.14 0.50
CA SER A 162 12.69 -13.26 0.97
C SER A 162 12.49 -12.84 2.42
N ILE A 163 13.51 -13.01 3.28
CA ILE A 163 13.45 -12.65 4.69
C ILE A 163 13.51 -11.13 4.82
N ALA A 164 14.47 -10.50 4.15
CA ALA A 164 14.63 -9.06 4.11
C ALA A 164 13.42 -8.36 3.49
N SER A 165 12.90 -8.88 2.36
CA SER A 165 11.66 -8.37 1.76
C SER A 165 10.49 -8.42 2.73
N SER A 166 10.28 -9.58 3.37
CA SER A 166 9.20 -9.75 4.32
C SER A 166 9.31 -8.80 5.51
N PHE A 167 10.54 -8.55 5.99
CA PHE A 167 10.79 -7.55 7.03
C PHE A 167 10.33 -6.15 6.61
N PHE A 168 10.72 -5.69 5.41
CA PHE A 168 10.32 -4.37 4.93
C PHE A 168 8.81 -4.25 4.71
N SER A 169 8.16 -5.26 4.11
CA SER A 169 6.70 -5.25 3.92
C SER A 169 5.95 -5.19 5.25
N LEU A 170 6.35 -6.01 6.23
CA LEU A 170 5.75 -6.00 7.57
C LEU A 170 6.01 -4.69 8.32
N THR A 171 7.17 -4.06 8.09
CA THR A 171 7.51 -2.76 8.68
C THR A 171 6.55 -1.70 8.16
N ILE A 172 6.35 -1.62 6.84
CA ILE A 172 5.43 -0.67 6.21
C ILE A 172 4.00 -0.92 6.68
N GLU A 173 3.57 -2.18 6.77
CA GLU A 173 2.23 -2.55 7.23
C GLU A 173 1.98 -2.08 8.66
N LYS A 174 2.93 -2.33 9.58
CA LYS A 174 2.85 -1.87 10.97
C LYS A 174 2.80 -0.35 11.08
N TRP A 175 3.63 0.35 10.31
CA TRP A 175 3.63 1.82 10.28
C TRP A 175 2.32 2.38 9.75
N LYS A 176 1.74 1.77 8.72
CA LYS A 176 0.42 2.14 8.19
C LYS A 176 -0.70 1.90 9.20
N GLU A 177 -0.68 0.76 9.90
CA GLU A 177 -1.68 0.42 10.92
C GLU A 177 -1.62 1.39 12.12
N ALA A 178 -0.42 1.81 12.51
CA ALA A 178 -0.20 2.75 13.61
C ALA A 178 -0.31 4.23 13.22
N GLU A 179 -0.36 4.54 11.92
CA GLU A 179 -0.19 5.90 11.37
C GLU A 179 1.10 6.61 11.87
N ASP A 180 2.16 5.84 12.12
CA ASP A 180 3.44 6.31 12.64
C ASP A 180 4.60 5.79 11.79
N TYR A 181 5.45 6.70 11.32
CA TYR A 181 6.53 6.44 10.38
C TYR A 181 7.87 6.92 10.95
N PRO A 182 8.40 6.26 12.00
CA PRO A 182 9.61 6.71 12.69
C PRO A 182 10.91 6.50 11.89
N GLY A 183 10.84 5.71 10.82
CA GLY A 183 11.98 5.36 9.99
C GLY A 183 12.94 4.36 10.67
N LEU A 184 13.57 3.51 9.86
CA LEU A 184 14.52 2.51 10.34
C LEU A 184 15.89 3.15 10.60
N LYS A 185 16.65 2.61 11.55
CA LYS A 185 18.09 2.84 11.67
C LYS A 185 18.86 1.90 10.76
N LEU A 186 20.13 2.21 10.49
CA LEU A 186 20.99 1.39 9.65
C LEU A 186 21.14 -0.04 10.22
N GLU A 187 21.25 -0.18 11.54
CA GLU A 187 21.43 -1.46 12.22
C GLU A 187 20.17 -2.34 12.18
N GLU A 188 19.01 -1.75 11.88
CA GLU A 188 17.73 -2.44 11.75
C GLU A 188 17.52 -2.98 10.32
N ILE A 189 18.37 -2.60 9.35
CA ILE A 189 18.31 -3.13 8.00
C ILE A 189 18.76 -4.61 8.03
N PRO A 190 17.93 -5.55 7.55
CA PRO A 190 18.24 -6.97 7.60
C PRO A 190 19.47 -7.29 6.72
N SER A 191 20.32 -8.21 7.17
CA SER A 191 21.54 -8.63 6.45
C SER A 191 21.27 -9.24 5.07
N GLY A 192 20.05 -9.72 4.83
CA GLY A 192 19.58 -10.20 3.53
C GLY A 192 19.32 -9.09 2.50
N ALA A 193 19.36 -7.81 2.91
CA ALA A 193 19.27 -6.64 2.04
C ALA A 193 20.67 -6.13 1.71
N LYS A 194 21.05 -6.18 0.43
CA LYS A 194 22.33 -5.68 -0.07
C LYS A 194 22.12 -4.40 -0.87
N GLU A 195 22.74 -3.30 -0.44
CA GLU A 195 22.81 -2.08 -1.23
C GLU A 195 23.55 -2.33 -2.55
N VAL A 196 22.95 -1.94 -3.66
CA VAL A 196 23.53 -2.07 -5.00
C VAL A 196 23.73 -0.74 -5.71
N GLU A 197 22.99 0.29 -5.31
CA GLU A 197 23.15 1.64 -5.84
C GLU A 197 22.66 2.69 -4.84
N ARG A 198 23.27 3.86 -4.87
CA ARG A 198 22.85 5.04 -4.12
C ARG A 198 23.08 6.28 -4.98
N LEU A 199 22.07 7.13 -5.03
CA LEU A 199 22.12 8.42 -5.71
C LEU A 199 21.50 9.51 -4.85
N LYS A 200 21.92 10.76 -5.06
CA LYS A 200 21.37 11.91 -4.33
C LYS A 200 20.31 12.60 -5.17
N VAL A 201 19.15 12.88 -4.58
CA VAL A 201 18.08 13.66 -5.22
C VAL A 201 17.63 14.79 -4.31
N TYR A 202 17.02 15.80 -4.90
CA TYR A 202 16.56 17.00 -4.21
C TYR A 202 15.07 17.20 -4.38
N SER A 203 14.35 17.60 -3.34
CA SER A 203 12.95 17.99 -3.50
C SER A 203 12.82 19.29 -4.31
N ARG A 204 11.96 19.30 -5.32
CA ARG A 204 11.70 20.49 -6.16
C ARG A 204 10.84 21.54 -5.46
N LYS A 205 9.98 21.09 -4.55
CA LYS A 205 8.98 21.89 -3.82
C LYS A 205 8.84 21.37 -2.39
N ASN A 206 8.09 22.09 -1.56
CA ASN A 206 7.74 21.62 -0.23
C ASN A 206 6.80 20.41 -0.36
N CYS A 207 7.13 19.35 0.38
CA CYS A 207 6.45 18.06 0.35
C CYS A 207 5.96 17.62 1.74
N ARG A 208 5.90 18.52 2.72
CA ARG A 208 5.28 18.23 4.02
C ARG A 208 3.79 17.95 3.87
N GLY A 209 3.32 16.90 4.56
CA GLY A 209 1.91 16.49 4.55
C GLY A 209 1.47 15.77 3.27
N VAL A 210 2.42 15.39 2.39
CA VAL A 210 2.15 14.54 1.23
C VAL A 210 2.34 13.08 1.66
N PHE A 211 1.23 12.36 1.85
CA PHE A 211 1.18 10.95 2.24
C PHE A 211 0.64 10.09 1.10
#